data_AF-A0A8M8V9H4-F1
#
_entry.id   AF-A0A8M8V9H4-F1
#
_cell.length_a   1.000
_cell.length_b   1.000
_cell.length_c   1.000
_cell.angle_alpha   90.00
_cell.angle_beta   90.00
_cell.angle_gamma   90.00
#
_symmetry.space_group_name_H-M   'P 1'
#
loop_
_entity.id
_entity.type
_entity.pdbx_description
1 polymer ?
#
loop_
_entity_poly.entity_id
_entity_poly.type
_entity_poly.pdbx_seq_one_letter_code
_entity_poly.pdbx_strand_id
1 'polypeptide(L)'
;MGFEKQNEAGSSTNSLRSFPREDTPLLSSHANPHSLSSQPKTFANVFIAIVGAGVLGLPYTFMRTGWLTSLIMIFFVAALTYRGMMLLIAARRKLEGSPHCAFSKISSFGDLGFAVCGSVGRFAVDSMIVLSQAGFCVGYLIFIGAMGVVMVQDALVFAKQMPLVEAFGTLSTFFYGLGVAVYSFEGVGMALPLESEMKDRSKFGKILGLTMIFIAAMYGGFGALGYFAFGDNTKDIITANMGKGLLSSLVQVGLCINLFFTFPLMMNPVYEVFERRFWDGKYCLWMRWMLVLAVSLVALFVPNFADFLSLVGSSTCCVLGFVLPALFHYLAFKDEMNWRRASADVGIIALGVFLGVTGTWYALLEIFSVKEQ
;
A
#
# COMPACT_ATOMS: atom_id res chain seq x y z
N MET A 1 55.48 -6.69 -53.61
CA MET A 1 55.20 -6.17 -52.26
C MET A 1 53.70 -6.29 -52.08
N GLY A 2 53.12 -7.22 -51.33
CA GLY A 2 53.56 -7.84 -50.08
C GLY A 2 52.37 -7.72 -49.12
N PHE A 3 51.71 -8.85 -48.86
CA PHE A 3 50.62 -9.05 -47.89
C PHE A 3 51.05 -8.74 -46.44
N GLU A 4 50.11 -8.30 -45.59
CA GLU A 4 49.82 -8.73 -44.18
C GLU A 4 48.91 -7.68 -43.49
N LYS A 5 47.62 -7.93 -43.12
CA LYS A 5 46.97 -8.75 -42.07
C LYS A 5 47.00 -8.17 -40.62
N GLN A 6 45.82 -7.82 -40.10
CA GLN A 6 45.23 -8.17 -38.77
C GLN A 6 43.86 -7.47 -38.62
N ASN A 7 42.73 -8.15 -38.92
CA ASN A 7 41.82 -8.82 -37.96
C ASN A 7 41.79 -8.26 -36.53
N GLU A 8 40.61 -7.75 -36.11
CA GLU A 8 39.93 -8.22 -34.90
C GLU A 8 38.44 -7.84 -34.90
N ALA A 9 37.62 -8.77 -34.42
CA ALA A 9 36.16 -8.77 -34.43
C ALA A 9 35.58 -7.92 -33.29
N GLY A 10 34.48 -7.21 -33.57
CA GLY A 10 33.71 -6.46 -32.56
C GLY A 10 32.22 -6.74 -32.69
N SER A 11 31.75 -7.64 -31.82
CA SER A 11 30.38 -8.10 -31.60
C SER A 11 29.28 -7.06 -31.84
N SER A 12 28.28 -7.43 -32.64
CA SER A 12 26.99 -6.77 -32.75
C SER A 12 26.23 -6.82 -31.42
N THR A 13 26.40 -5.82 -30.56
CA THR A 13 25.46 -5.58 -29.46
C THR A 13 24.21 -4.93 -30.04
N ASN A 14 23.17 -5.75 -30.24
CA ASN A 14 21.81 -5.26 -30.42
C ASN A 14 21.44 -4.38 -29.22
N SER A 15 21.58 -3.07 -29.37
CA SER A 15 20.99 -2.10 -28.46
C SER A 15 19.48 -2.20 -28.61
N LEU A 16 18.83 -2.86 -27.66
CA LEU A 16 17.38 -2.81 -27.49
C LEU A 16 16.99 -1.32 -27.43
N ARG A 17 16.29 -0.84 -28.46
CA ARG A 17 15.71 0.50 -28.49
C ARG A 17 14.80 0.65 -27.27
N SER A 18 15.15 1.53 -26.34
CA SER A 18 14.26 1.94 -25.26
C SER A 18 13.04 2.63 -25.87
N PHE A 19 11.87 2.02 -25.77
CA PHE A 19 10.62 2.65 -26.19
C PHE A 19 10.32 3.86 -25.29
N PRO A 20 9.78 4.96 -25.83
CA PRO A 20 9.31 6.08 -25.03
C PRO A 20 8.23 5.60 -24.05
N ARG A 21 8.43 5.81 -22.76
CA ARG A 21 7.41 5.64 -21.71
C ARG A 21 6.46 6.85 -21.70
N GLU A 22 5.29 6.74 -21.07
CA GLU A 22 4.39 7.89 -20.84
C GLU A 22 5.08 9.05 -20.09
N ASP A 23 6.22 8.79 -19.44
CA ASP A 23 7.10 9.77 -18.81
C ASP A 23 8.00 10.54 -19.80
N THR A 24 7.93 10.24 -21.11
CA THR A 24 8.78 10.87 -22.12
C THR A 24 8.13 12.17 -22.57
N PRO A 25 8.64 13.35 -22.16
CA PRO A 25 8.03 14.62 -22.54
C PRO A 25 8.10 14.79 -24.06
N LEU A 26 6.93 14.93 -24.70
CA LEU A 26 6.79 15.15 -26.15
C LEU A 26 7.34 16.50 -26.65
N LEU A 27 7.69 17.40 -25.73
CA LEU A 27 8.35 18.67 -26.01
C LEU A 27 9.67 18.72 -25.23
N SER A 28 10.79 18.77 -25.96
CA SER A 28 12.08 19.22 -25.42
C SER A 28 12.04 20.74 -25.19
N SER A 29 11.18 21.19 -24.30
CA SER A 29 11.27 22.53 -23.72
C SER A 29 12.20 22.43 -22.52
N HIS A 30 13.15 23.36 -22.38
CA HIS A 30 14.08 23.50 -21.26
C HIS A 30 13.42 23.16 -19.90
N ALA A 31 13.50 21.88 -19.51
CA ALA A 31 12.97 21.42 -18.25
C ALA A 31 13.94 21.89 -17.16
N ASN A 32 13.45 22.75 -16.28
CA ASN A 32 14.09 22.99 -14.99
C ASN A 32 14.45 21.63 -14.37
N PRO A 33 15.68 21.43 -13.86
CA PRO A 33 16.03 20.19 -13.18
C PRO A 33 15.00 19.98 -12.07
N HIS A 34 14.36 18.80 -12.06
CA HIS A 34 13.36 18.36 -11.08
C HIS A 34 13.62 19.02 -9.72
N SER A 35 12.79 19.97 -9.29
CA SER A 35 13.02 20.66 -8.03
C SER A 35 12.83 19.67 -6.89
N LEU A 36 13.94 19.13 -6.36
CA LEU A 36 13.95 18.20 -5.25
C LEU A 36 13.06 18.72 -4.10
N SER A 37 12.28 17.83 -3.49
CA SER A 37 11.30 18.19 -2.46
C SER A 37 11.98 18.70 -1.19
N SER A 38 11.47 19.80 -0.65
CA SER A 38 11.86 20.32 0.67
C SER A 38 11.22 19.50 1.78
N GLN A 39 11.75 19.56 3.00
CA GLN A 39 11.27 18.74 4.12
C GLN A 39 9.74 18.82 4.37
N PRO A 40 9.08 19.99 4.34
CA PRO A 40 7.62 20.07 4.48
C PRO A 40 6.87 19.48 3.29
N LYS A 41 7.42 19.64 2.07
CA LYS A 41 6.85 19.00 0.86
C LYS A 41 6.98 17.48 0.95
N THR A 42 8.10 16.96 1.45
CA THR A 42 8.28 15.52 1.68
C THR A 42 7.29 15.00 2.72
N PHE A 43 7.09 15.72 3.83
CA PHE A 43 6.08 15.37 4.83
C PHE A 43 4.68 15.27 4.20
N ALA A 44 4.30 16.27 3.39
CA ALA A 44 3.00 16.28 2.70
C ALA A 44 2.89 15.13 1.68
N ASN A 45 3.93 14.87 0.90
CA ASN A 45 3.93 13.78 -0.09
C ASN A 45 3.81 12.40 0.59
N VAL A 46 4.56 12.18 1.68
CA VAL A 46 4.46 10.94 2.49
C VAL A 46 3.06 10.80 3.10
N PHE A 47 2.52 11.90 3.64
CA PHE A 47 1.18 11.91 4.20
C PHE A 47 0.12 11.52 3.16
N ILE A 48 0.14 12.15 1.99
CA ILE A 48 -0.80 11.87 0.90
C ILE A 48 -0.61 10.45 0.34
N ALA A 49 0.62 9.94 0.32
CA ALA A 49 0.91 8.61 -0.19
C ALA A 49 0.40 7.47 0.72
N ILE A 50 0.28 7.71 2.03
CA ILE A 50 -0.17 6.70 3.00
C ILE A 50 -1.65 6.89 3.34
N VAL A 51 -2.13 8.14 3.43
CA VAL A 51 -3.51 8.41 3.81
C VAL A 51 -4.46 8.13 2.66
N GLY A 52 -5.09 6.96 2.71
CA GLY A 52 -6.10 6.53 1.74
C GLY A 52 -7.44 6.14 2.37
N ALA A 53 -8.28 5.47 1.58
CA ALA A 53 -9.63 5.03 1.99
C ALA A 53 -9.64 4.03 3.17
N GLY A 54 -8.50 3.42 3.51
CA GLY A 54 -8.38 2.50 4.65
C GLY A 54 -8.81 3.11 5.98
N VAL A 55 -8.61 4.43 6.15
CA VAL A 55 -9.03 5.18 7.34
C VAL A 55 -10.53 5.07 7.64
N LEU A 56 -11.37 4.87 6.61
CA LEU A 56 -12.82 4.85 6.71
C LEU A 56 -13.37 3.57 7.35
N GLY A 57 -12.59 2.49 7.34
CA GLY A 57 -12.90 1.22 8.03
C GLY A 57 -12.34 1.13 9.46
N LEU A 58 -11.57 2.14 9.91
CA LEU A 58 -10.99 2.12 11.25
C LEU A 58 -12.02 2.22 12.37
N PRO A 59 -13.05 3.08 12.34
CA PRO A 59 -14.06 3.12 13.41
C PRO A 59 -14.75 1.78 13.64
N TYR A 60 -15.09 1.07 12.56
CA TYR A 60 -15.64 -0.29 12.62
C TYR A 60 -14.66 -1.26 13.28
N THR A 61 -13.38 -1.13 12.97
CA THR A 61 -12.32 -1.94 13.59
C THR A 61 -12.19 -1.66 15.08
N PHE A 62 -12.29 -0.40 15.50
CA PHE A 62 -12.28 -0.01 16.92
C PHE A 62 -13.48 -0.60 17.66
N MET A 63 -14.66 -0.60 17.03
CA MET A 63 -15.84 -1.28 17.57
C MET A 63 -15.60 -2.78 17.77
N ARG A 64 -15.05 -3.47 16.76
CA ARG A 64 -14.86 -4.93 16.83
C ARG A 64 -13.75 -5.37 17.78
N THR A 65 -12.68 -4.60 17.88
CA THR A 65 -11.46 -5.01 18.60
C THR A 65 -11.34 -4.41 19.99
N GLY A 66 -12.14 -3.38 20.31
CA GLY A 66 -11.99 -2.54 21.48
C GLY A 66 -11.12 -1.31 21.19
N TRP A 67 -11.46 -0.18 21.82
CA TRP A 67 -10.80 1.09 21.52
C TRP A 67 -9.33 1.16 21.98
N LEU A 68 -9.01 0.55 23.13
CA LEU A 68 -7.67 0.61 23.72
C LEU A 68 -6.68 -0.31 22.98
N THR A 69 -7.12 -1.54 22.72
CA THR A 69 -6.41 -2.52 21.88
C THR A 69 -6.17 -1.98 20.48
N SER A 70 -7.18 -1.36 19.86
CA SER A 70 -7.03 -0.70 18.55
C SER A 70 -6.03 0.45 18.56
N LEU A 71 -6.03 1.28 19.62
CA LEU A 71 -5.08 2.38 19.73
C LEU A 71 -3.64 1.86 19.80
N ILE A 72 -3.38 0.87 20.66
CA ILE A 72 -2.07 0.22 20.77
C ILE A 72 -1.67 -0.42 19.43
N MET A 73 -2.62 -1.09 18.78
CA MET A 73 -2.42 -1.75 17.48
C MET A 73 -2.04 -0.77 16.37
N ILE A 74 -2.70 0.39 16.28
CA ILE A 74 -2.36 1.42 15.28
C ILE A 74 -0.93 1.93 15.45
N PHE A 75 -0.50 2.23 16.69
CA PHE A 75 0.87 2.66 16.94
C PHE A 75 1.88 1.55 16.68
N PHE A 76 1.53 0.30 17.00
CA PHE A 76 2.36 -0.86 16.71
C PHE A 76 2.55 -1.08 15.20
N VAL A 77 1.46 -1.07 14.42
CA VAL A 77 1.51 -1.19 12.97
C VAL A 77 2.29 -0.03 12.35
N ALA A 78 2.06 1.22 12.79
CA ALA A 78 2.81 2.37 12.31
C ALA A 78 4.33 2.22 12.55
N ALA A 79 4.72 1.71 13.72
CA ALA A 79 6.13 1.46 14.04
C ALA A 79 6.73 0.33 13.18
N LEU A 80 5.99 -0.76 12.95
CA LEU A 80 6.41 -1.84 12.06
C LEU A 80 6.54 -1.38 10.60
N THR A 81 5.57 -0.62 10.09
CA THR A 81 5.60 -0.07 8.73
C THR A 81 6.78 0.90 8.57
N TYR A 82 7.00 1.79 9.54
CA TYR A 82 8.18 2.66 9.56
C TYR A 82 9.48 1.83 9.52
N ARG A 83 9.58 0.78 10.34
CA ARG A 83 10.75 -0.10 10.37
C ARG A 83 10.94 -0.81 9.02
N GLY A 84 9.88 -1.31 8.40
CA GLY A 84 9.88 -1.94 7.08
C GLY A 84 10.39 -0.99 5.99
N MET A 85 9.85 0.23 5.92
CA MET A 85 10.32 1.25 4.96
C MET A 85 11.80 1.61 5.18
N MET A 86 12.25 1.71 6.44
CA MET A 86 13.66 2.00 6.75
C MET A 86 14.59 0.83 6.38
N LEU A 87 14.16 -0.42 6.55
CA LEU A 87 14.90 -1.61 6.10
C LEU A 87 15.04 -1.61 4.57
N LEU A 88 13.96 -1.28 3.86
CA LEU A 88 13.95 -1.18 2.41
C LEU A 88 14.94 -0.13 1.89
N ILE A 89 14.93 1.06 2.51
CA ILE A 89 15.84 2.16 2.16
C ILE A 89 17.29 1.78 2.47
N ALA A 90 17.55 1.13 3.61
CA ALA A 90 18.89 0.67 3.95
C ALA A 90 19.42 -0.38 2.96
N ALA A 91 18.59 -1.34 2.56
CA ALA A 91 18.94 -2.32 1.54
C ALA A 91 19.28 -1.65 0.20
N ARG A 92 18.44 -0.70 -0.24
CA ARG A 92 18.69 0.10 -1.44
C ARG A 92 20.03 0.83 -1.39
N ARG A 93 20.29 1.59 -0.32
CA ARG A 93 21.53 2.38 -0.16
C ARG A 93 22.79 1.52 -0.21
N LYS A 94 22.72 0.31 0.36
CA LYS A 94 23.83 -0.66 0.33
C LYS A 94 24.10 -1.15 -1.09
N LEU A 95 23.05 -1.49 -1.84
CA LEU A 95 23.16 -2.02 -3.19
C LEU A 95 23.59 -0.95 -4.20
N GLU A 96 23.07 0.27 -4.11
CA GLU A 96 23.51 1.40 -4.96
C GLU A 96 24.99 1.75 -4.73
N GLY A 97 25.55 1.45 -3.55
CA GLY A 97 26.97 1.63 -3.25
C GLY A 97 27.87 0.46 -3.68
N SER A 98 27.32 -0.66 -4.15
CA SER A 98 28.09 -1.86 -4.50
C SER A 98 28.44 -1.87 -5.99
N PRO A 99 29.71 -2.11 -6.38
CA PRO A 99 30.14 -2.14 -7.78
C PRO A 99 29.54 -3.31 -8.59
N HIS A 100 28.90 -4.28 -7.94
CA HIS A 100 28.28 -5.45 -8.57
C HIS A 100 26.79 -5.26 -8.91
N CYS A 101 26.21 -4.09 -8.64
CA CYS A 101 24.79 -3.86 -8.91
C CYS A 101 24.54 -3.64 -10.41
N ALA A 102 23.62 -4.41 -11.00
CA ALA A 102 23.26 -4.28 -12.43
C ALA A 102 22.57 -2.94 -12.78
N PHE A 103 22.15 -2.16 -11.77
CA PHE A 103 21.49 -0.88 -11.95
C PHE A 103 22.36 0.28 -11.46
N SER A 104 22.46 1.33 -12.27
CA SER A 104 23.06 2.60 -11.85
C SER A 104 22.22 3.36 -10.81
N LYS A 105 20.91 3.06 -10.73
CA LYS A 105 19.97 3.68 -9.78
C LYS A 105 18.76 2.77 -9.60
N ILE A 106 18.39 2.48 -8.35
CA ILE A 106 17.19 1.71 -8.01
C ILE A 106 16.08 2.73 -7.70
N SER A 107 15.02 2.76 -8.50
CA SER A 107 13.91 3.72 -8.35
C SER A 107 12.63 3.10 -7.80
N SER A 108 12.39 1.81 -8.04
CA SER A 108 11.16 1.13 -7.63
C SER A 108 11.45 -0.04 -6.68
N PHE A 109 10.41 -0.44 -5.93
CA PHE A 109 10.48 -1.63 -5.08
C PHE A 109 10.71 -2.91 -5.93
N GLY A 110 10.10 -3.01 -7.11
CA GLY A 110 10.32 -4.13 -8.03
C GLY A 110 11.77 -4.22 -8.54
N ASP A 111 12.41 -3.09 -8.84
CA ASP A 111 13.82 -3.07 -9.25
C ASP A 111 14.76 -3.48 -8.10
N LEU A 112 14.42 -3.10 -6.86
CA LEU A 112 15.15 -3.58 -5.68
C LEU A 112 15.04 -5.10 -5.53
N GLY A 113 13.85 -5.66 -5.73
CA GLY A 113 13.64 -7.11 -5.74
C GLY A 113 14.46 -7.82 -6.82
N PHE A 114 14.63 -7.20 -7.99
CA PHE A 114 15.52 -7.71 -9.04
C PHE A 114 16.99 -7.68 -8.64
N ALA A 115 17.43 -6.58 -8.01
CA ALA A 115 18.82 -6.42 -7.60
C ALA A 115 19.25 -7.46 -6.54
N VAL A 116 18.32 -7.89 -5.67
CA VAL A 116 18.61 -8.83 -4.58
C VAL A 116 18.41 -10.29 -5.00
N CYS A 117 17.28 -10.61 -5.63
CA CYS A 117 16.84 -11.99 -5.89
C CYS A 117 16.62 -12.28 -7.39
N GLY A 118 17.07 -11.40 -8.29
CA GLY A 118 16.91 -11.56 -9.73
C GLY A 118 15.45 -11.51 -10.19
N SER A 119 15.15 -12.21 -11.29
CA SER A 119 13.82 -12.23 -11.90
C SER A 119 12.71 -12.72 -10.95
N VAL A 120 13.02 -13.66 -10.06
CA VAL A 120 12.07 -14.20 -9.07
C VAL A 120 11.68 -13.14 -8.04
N GLY A 121 12.66 -12.39 -7.52
CA GLY A 121 12.39 -11.31 -6.57
C GLY A 121 11.53 -10.21 -7.15
N ARG A 122 11.86 -9.80 -8.39
CA ARG A 122 11.05 -8.82 -9.11
C ARG A 122 9.63 -9.31 -9.34
N PHE A 123 9.46 -10.55 -9.80
CA PHE A 123 8.14 -11.11 -10.04
C PHE A 123 7.31 -11.20 -8.75
N ALA A 124 7.92 -11.59 -7.63
CA ALA A 124 7.25 -11.63 -6.34
C ALA A 124 6.77 -10.23 -5.90
N VAL A 125 7.64 -9.22 -5.96
CA VAL A 125 7.29 -7.84 -5.59
C VAL A 125 6.22 -7.27 -6.52
N ASP A 126 6.43 -7.37 -7.83
CA ASP A 126 5.48 -6.86 -8.85
C ASP A 126 4.11 -7.54 -8.69
N SER A 127 4.06 -8.85 -8.44
CA SER A 127 2.80 -9.58 -8.22
C SER A 127 2.08 -9.15 -6.96
N MET A 128 2.82 -8.95 -5.85
CA MET A 128 2.21 -8.48 -4.61
C MET A 128 1.72 -7.03 -4.75
N ILE A 129 2.47 -6.14 -5.41
CA ILE A 129 2.02 -4.77 -5.69
C ILE A 129 0.75 -4.78 -6.55
N VAL A 130 0.70 -5.65 -7.57
CA VAL A 130 -0.51 -5.81 -8.39
C VAL A 130 -1.70 -6.24 -7.55
N LEU A 131 -1.52 -7.25 -6.69
CA LEU A 131 -2.61 -7.76 -5.84
C LEU A 131 -3.10 -6.72 -4.84
N SER A 132 -2.20 -5.96 -4.20
CA SER A 132 -2.59 -4.92 -3.24
C SER A 132 -3.28 -3.75 -3.94
N GLN A 133 -2.73 -3.26 -5.06
CA GLN A 133 -3.31 -2.18 -5.86
C GLN A 133 -4.69 -2.56 -6.42
N ALA A 134 -4.83 -3.77 -6.99
CA ALA A 134 -6.13 -4.26 -7.44
C ALA A 134 -7.11 -4.36 -6.26
N GLY A 135 -6.65 -4.82 -5.09
CA GLY A 135 -7.43 -4.81 -3.86
C GLY A 135 -7.89 -3.41 -3.46
N PHE A 136 -7.03 -2.39 -3.55
CA PHE A 136 -7.39 -1.01 -3.25
C PHE A 136 -8.47 -0.49 -4.19
N CYS A 137 -8.35 -0.80 -5.48
CA CYS A 137 -9.34 -0.46 -6.49
C CYS A 137 -10.68 -1.16 -6.23
N VAL A 138 -10.69 -2.44 -5.83
CA VAL A 138 -11.92 -3.13 -5.37
C VAL A 138 -12.54 -2.37 -4.19
N GLY A 139 -11.73 -2.00 -3.18
CA GLY A 139 -12.18 -1.25 -2.02
C GLY A 139 -12.81 0.10 -2.39
N TYR A 140 -12.24 0.82 -3.35
CA TYR A 140 -12.79 2.09 -3.84
C TYR A 140 -14.13 1.89 -4.53
N LEU A 141 -14.29 0.82 -5.32
CA LEU A 141 -15.55 0.51 -6.00
C LEU A 141 -16.64 0.11 -5.00
N ILE A 142 -16.31 -0.70 -3.99
CA ILE A 142 -17.24 -1.03 -2.89
C ILE A 142 -17.68 0.25 -2.19
N PHE A 143 -16.75 1.16 -1.89
CA PHE A 143 -17.08 2.41 -1.24
C PHE A 143 -18.01 3.28 -2.09
N ILE A 144 -17.67 3.52 -3.36
CA ILE A 144 -18.47 4.33 -4.28
C ILE A 144 -19.86 3.71 -4.47
N GLY A 145 -19.93 2.37 -4.60
CA GLY A 145 -21.19 1.63 -4.71
C GLY A 145 -22.05 1.75 -3.45
N ALA A 146 -21.47 1.50 -2.28
CA ALA A 146 -22.17 1.60 -0.99
C ALA A 146 -22.68 3.03 -0.73
N MET A 147 -21.86 4.05 -1.03
CA MET A 147 -22.29 5.45 -0.90
C MET A 147 -23.40 5.81 -1.90
N GLY A 148 -23.30 5.34 -3.14
CA GLY A 148 -24.35 5.56 -4.14
C GLY A 148 -25.71 4.99 -3.72
N VAL A 149 -25.72 3.79 -3.11
CA VAL A 149 -26.94 3.16 -2.58
C VAL A 149 -27.45 3.89 -1.35
N VAL A 150 -26.57 4.24 -0.39
CA VAL A 150 -26.91 4.99 0.84
C VAL A 150 -27.51 6.37 0.51
N MET A 151 -26.95 7.09 -0.48
CA MET A 151 -27.49 8.37 -0.93
C MET A 151 -28.91 8.27 -1.52
N VAL A 152 -29.25 7.11 -2.12
CA VAL A 152 -30.55 6.88 -2.76
C VAL A 152 -31.57 6.29 -1.78
N GLN A 153 -31.15 5.40 -0.89
CA GLN A 153 -32.06 4.63 -0.02
C GLN A 153 -32.33 5.30 1.33
N ASP A 154 -31.42 6.11 1.87
CA ASP A 154 -31.60 6.60 3.24
C ASP A 154 -32.52 7.82 3.35
N ALA A 155 -33.34 8.15 2.34
CA ALA A 155 -34.41 9.18 2.38
C ALA A 155 -35.50 8.95 3.45
N LEU A 156 -35.59 7.76 4.05
CA LEU A 156 -36.61 7.43 5.05
C LEU A 156 -35.98 6.79 6.29
N VAL A 157 -36.21 7.41 7.46
CA VAL A 157 -36.12 6.83 8.82
C VAL A 157 -34.78 6.95 9.60
N PHE A 158 -34.81 7.94 10.50
CA PHE A 158 -34.58 7.91 11.96
C PHE A 158 -33.23 7.60 12.63
N ALA A 159 -33.18 8.11 13.86
CA ALA A 159 -32.02 8.40 14.70
C ALA A 159 -32.02 7.61 16.02
N LYS A 160 -30.79 7.30 16.43
CA LYS A 160 -30.17 7.18 17.76
C LYS A 160 -30.76 6.30 18.87
N GLN A 161 -29.91 5.39 19.34
CA GLN A 161 -29.55 5.21 20.76
C GLN A 161 -28.02 5.06 20.90
N MET A 162 -27.46 5.49 22.03
CA MET A 162 -26.03 5.33 22.38
C MET A 162 -25.80 3.95 22.99
N PRO A 163 -24.88 3.12 22.45
CA PRO A 163 -24.54 1.81 23.02
C PRO A 163 -23.28 1.82 23.89
N LEU A 164 -23.07 0.69 24.57
CA LEU A 164 -21.98 0.37 25.48
C LEU A 164 -20.65 0.30 24.71
N VAL A 165 -19.56 0.75 25.33
CA VAL A 165 -18.22 0.79 24.71
C VAL A 165 -17.35 -0.30 25.33
N GLU A 166 -16.84 -1.24 24.54
CA GLU A 166 -15.96 -2.30 25.01
C GLU A 166 -14.48 -1.86 24.97
N ALA A 167 -13.76 -2.08 26.09
CA ALA A 167 -12.36 -1.70 26.23
C ALA A 167 -11.38 -2.72 25.62
N PHE A 168 -11.76 -4.01 25.58
CA PHE A 168 -10.94 -5.11 25.11
C PHE A 168 -11.76 -6.07 24.24
N GLY A 169 -11.30 -6.34 23.03
CA GLY A 169 -11.86 -7.38 22.15
C GLY A 169 -11.18 -8.74 22.31
N THR A 170 -11.65 -9.72 21.54
CA THR A 170 -11.14 -11.10 21.53
C THR A 170 -9.89 -11.23 20.64
N LEU A 171 -9.06 -12.25 20.86
CA LEU A 171 -7.85 -12.51 20.07
C LEU A 171 -8.12 -12.64 18.55
N SER A 172 -9.25 -13.24 18.15
CA SER A 172 -9.68 -13.29 16.75
C SER A 172 -9.91 -11.90 16.15
N THR A 173 -10.62 -11.04 16.89
CA THR A 173 -10.87 -9.65 16.48
C THR A 173 -9.58 -8.85 16.42
N PHE A 174 -8.60 -9.10 17.30
CA PHE A 174 -7.29 -8.46 17.24
C PHE A 174 -6.58 -8.74 15.91
N PHE A 175 -6.47 -10.01 15.48
CA PHE A 175 -5.83 -10.34 14.19
C PHE A 175 -6.61 -9.81 12.99
N TYR A 176 -7.94 -9.80 13.06
CA TYR A 176 -8.80 -9.17 12.06
C TYR A 176 -8.51 -7.66 11.95
N GLY A 177 -8.51 -6.94 13.08
CA GLY A 177 -8.28 -5.50 13.10
C GLY A 177 -6.87 -5.12 12.73
N LEU A 178 -5.91 -6.01 13.01
CA LEU A 178 -4.53 -5.86 12.58
C LEU A 178 -4.45 -5.82 11.05
N GLY A 179 -5.19 -6.68 10.35
CA GLY A 179 -5.30 -6.62 8.89
C GLY A 179 -5.78 -5.27 8.38
N VAL A 180 -6.86 -4.72 8.97
CA VAL A 180 -7.41 -3.41 8.58
C VAL A 180 -6.43 -2.27 8.90
N ALA A 181 -5.70 -2.36 10.03
CA ALA A 181 -4.67 -1.39 10.36
C ALA A 181 -3.48 -1.47 9.41
N VAL A 182 -2.98 -2.66 9.07
CA VAL A 182 -1.89 -2.86 8.10
C VAL A 182 -2.29 -2.32 6.73
N TYR A 183 -3.52 -2.58 6.28
CA TYR A 183 -4.07 -1.98 5.06
C TYR A 183 -4.02 -0.45 5.11
N SER A 184 -4.42 0.15 6.24
CA SER A 184 -4.48 1.61 6.40
C SER A 184 -3.11 2.29 6.39
N PHE A 185 -2.06 1.57 6.80
CA PHE A 185 -0.67 2.05 6.76
C PHE A 185 0.10 1.60 5.51
N GLU A 186 -0.56 1.01 4.51
CA GLU A 186 0.13 0.56 3.31
C GLU A 186 0.54 1.77 2.45
N GLY A 187 1.86 1.95 2.33
CA GLY A 187 2.48 2.95 1.45
C GLY A 187 3.93 2.59 1.11
N VAL A 188 4.33 1.35 1.40
CA VAL A 188 5.74 0.91 1.37
C VAL A 188 6.33 0.97 -0.04
N GLY A 189 5.52 0.71 -1.07
CA GLY A 189 5.93 0.86 -2.47
C GLY A 189 6.36 2.28 -2.86
N MET A 190 5.84 3.30 -2.18
CA MET A 190 6.17 4.71 -2.44
C MET A 190 7.40 5.20 -1.67
N ALA A 191 7.93 4.42 -0.72
CA ALA A 191 9.04 4.86 0.12
C ALA A 191 10.31 5.18 -0.69
N LEU A 192 10.66 4.36 -1.69
CA LEU A 192 11.87 4.58 -2.50
C LEU A 192 11.74 5.76 -3.47
N PRO A 193 10.64 5.90 -4.24
CA PRO A 193 10.41 7.12 -5.03
C PRO A 193 10.45 8.40 -4.19
N LEU A 194 9.73 8.42 -3.05
CA LEU A 194 9.65 9.59 -2.16
C LEU A 194 11.01 9.98 -1.56
N GLU A 195 11.82 8.99 -1.17
CA GLU A 195 13.20 9.26 -0.72
C GLU A 195 14.04 9.83 -1.87
N SER A 196 13.86 9.32 -3.09
CA SER A 196 14.67 9.72 -4.25
C SER A 196 14.42 11.16 -4.69
N GLU A 197 13.20 11.67 -4.45
CA GLU A 197 12.76 13.04 -4.74
C GLU A 197 13.20 14.04 -3.67
N MET A 198 13.63 13.59 -2.49
CA MET A 198 13.99 14.47 -1.39
C MET A 198 15.36 15.13 -1.59
N LYS A 199 15.44 16.45 -1.31
CA LYS A 199 16.70 17.21 -1.40
C LYS A 199 17.80 16.69 -0.46
N ASP A 200 17.41 16.25 0.75
CA ASP A 200 18.33 15.75 1.78
C ASP A 200 17.86 14.37 2.29
N ARG A 201 18.33 13.31 1.62
CA ARG A 201 17.97 11.92 1.94
C ARG A 201 18.38 11.48 3.34
N SER A 202 19.36 12.14 3.96
CA SER A 202 19.82 11.80 5.32
C SER A 202 18.74 12.06 6.37
N LYS A 203 17.86 13.05 6.13
CA LYS A 203 16.77 13.44 7.03
C LYS A 203 15.46 12.71 6.76
N PHE A 204 15.36 11.95 5.66
CA PHE A 204 14.15 11.25 5.25
C PHE A 204 13.57 10.39 6.38
N GLY A 205 14.41 9.59 7.06
CA GLY A 205 13.94 8.72 8.15
C GLY A 205 13.31 9.49 9.32
N LYS A 206 13.85 10.66 9.69
CA LYS A 206 13.27 11.49 10.75
C LYS A 206 11.90 12.04 10.35
N ILE A 207 11.77 12.49 9.11
CA ILE A 207 10.52 13.05 8.58
C ILE A 207 9.48 11.95 8.41
N LEU A 208 9.87 10.80 7.87
CA LEU A 208 9.01 9.62 7.76
C LEU A 208 8.49 9.20 9.14
N GLY A 209 9.35 9.11 10.16
CA GLY A 209 8.94 8.77 11.52
C GLY A 209 7.95 9.78 12.12
N LEU A 210 8.21 11.09 11.93
CA LEU A 210 7.30 12.15 12.37
C LEU A 210 5.94 12.06 11.65
N THR A 211 5.93 11.82 10.33
CA THR A 211 4.70 11.64 9.55
C THR A 211 3.93 10.40 10.01
N MET A 212 4.61 9.27 10.28
CA MET A 212 3.98 8.05 10.76
C MET A 212 3.31 8.22 12.13
N ILE A 213 3.97 8.91 13.07
CA ILE A 213 3.38 9.24 14.38
C ILE A 213 2.16 10.14 14.20
N PHE A 214 2.25 11.14 13.32
CA PHE A 214 1.13 12.03 13.02
C PHE A 214 -0.07 11.29 12.41
N ILE A 215 0.18 10.41 11.43
CA ILE A 215 -0.86 9.56 10.82
C ILE A 215 -1.46 8.62 11.87
N ALA A 216 -0.64 7.99 12.72
CA ALA A 216 -1.13 7.11 13.78
C ALA A 216 -2.00 7.83 14.81
N ALA A 217 -1.62 9.04 15.22
CA ALA A 217 -2.45 9.88 16.09
C ALA A 217 -3.77 10.26 15.40
N MET A 218 -3.72 10.65 14.12
CA MET A 218 -4.91 11.01 13.34
C MET A 218 -5.85 9.80 13.14
N TYR A 219 -5.32 8.63 12.81
CA TYR A 219 -6.06 7.39 12.62
C TYR A 219 -6.64 6.87 13.92
N GLY A 220 -5.85 6.90 15.00
CA GLY A 220 -6.31 6.55 16.35
C GLY A 220 -7.41 7.49 16.83
N GLY A 221 -7.25 8.80 16.62
CA GLY A 221 -8.28 9.80 16.93
C GLY A 221 -9.54 9.60 16.11
N PHE A 222 -9.42 9.41 14.80
CA PHE A 222 -10.57 9.18 13.92
C PHE A 222 -11.32 7.88 14.25
N GLY A 223 -10.58 6.78 14.49
CA GLY A 223 -11.14 5.49 14.90
C GLY A 223 -11.85 5.57 16.25
N ALA A 224 -11.20 6.13 17.26
CA ALA A 224 -11.76 6.27 18.61
C ALA A 224 -12.97 7.20 18.66
N LEU A 225 -12.89 8.38 18.03
CA LEU A 225 -14.01 9.32 17.98
C LEU A 225 -15.19 8.76 17.17
N GLY A 226 -14.91 8.07 16.06
CA GLY A 226 -15.92 7.39 15.27
C GLY A 226 -16.64 6.32 16.10
N TYR A 227 -15.88 5.50 16.84
CA TYR A 227 -16.47 4.49 17.70
C TYR A 227 -17.25 5.10 18.88
N PHE A 228 -16.73 6.13 19.57
CA PHE A 228 -17.46 6.80 20.65
C PHE A 228 -18.73 7.52 20.18
N ALA A 229 -18.79 7.92 18.91
CA ALA A 229 -19.97 8.58 18.34
C ALA A 229 -21.12 7.61 18.02
N PHE A 230 -20.81 6.39 17.56
CA PHE A 230 -21.81 5.43 17.04
C PHE A 230 -21.94 4.14 17.88
N GLY A 231 -20.94 3.81 18.70
CA GLY A 231 -20.87 2.59 19.50
C GLY A 231 -21.05 1.33 18.65
N ASP A 232 -21.87 0.40 19.13
CA ASP A 232 -22.19 -0.87 18.46
C ASP A 232 -22.94 -0.72 17.12
N ASN A 233 -23.47 0.48 16.82
CA ASN A 233 -24.13 0.77 15.54
C ASN A 233 -23.14 1.22 14.46
N THR A 234 -21.82 1.11 14.69
CA THR A 234 -20.83 1.52 13.70
C THR A 234 -20.87 0.56 12.51
N LYS A 235 -21.34 1.03 11.35
CA LYS A 235 -21.19 0.33 10.06
C LYS A 235 -19.73 0.21 9.61
N ASP A 236 -19.47 -0.74 8.74
CA ASP A 236 -18.18 -1.06 8.11
C ASP A 236 -17.51 0.13 7.41
N ILE A 237 -18.33 1.03 6.86
CA ILE A 237 -17.92 2.32 6.33
C ILE A 237 -18.53 3.43 7.19
N ILE A 238 -17.69 4.23 7.84
CA ILE A 238 -18.15 5.31 8.75
C ILE A 238 -19.07 6.33 8.09
N THR A 239 -18.91 6.58 6.79
CA THR A 239 -19.74 7.51 6.02
C THR A 239 -21.18 7.01 5.87
N ALA A 240 -21.44 5.70 6.00
CA ALA A 240 -22.78 5.13 6.04
C ALA A 240 -23.48 5.33 7.39
N ASN A 241 -22.76 5.75 8.44
CA ASN A 241 -23.34 6.16 9.72
C ASN A 241 -23.68 7.65 9.77
N MET A 242 -23.16 8.45 8.83
CA MET A 242 -23.48 9.87 8.78
C MET A 242 -24.93 10.04 8.29
N GLY A 243 -25.78 10.62 9.14
CA GLY A 243 -27.16 10.92 8.80
C GLY A 243 -27.29 12.00 7.71
N LYS A 244 -28.53 12.40 7.42
CA LYS A 244 -28.80 13.43 6.42
C LYS A 244 -28.36 14.81 6.86
N GLY A 245 -27.66 15.48 5.98
CA GLY A 245 -27.32 16.89 6.10
C GLY A 245 -26.51 17.35 4.89
N LEU A 246 -26.51 18.65 4.63
CA LEU A 246 -25.69 19.23 3.57
C LEU A 246 -24.21 18.91 3.80
N LEU A 247 -23.72 18.99 5.04
CA LEU A 247 -22.33 18.67 5.37
C LEU A 247 -22.00 17.18 5.13
N SER A 248 -22.87 16.26 5.55
CA SER A 248 -22.72 14.83 5.30
C SER A 248 -22.65 14.53 3.80
N SER A 249 -23.58 15.11 3.03
CA SER A 249 -23.63 14.95 1.57
C SER A 249 -22.38 15.52 0.88
N LEU A 250 -21.90 16.69 1.32
CA LEU A 250 -20.68 17.30 0.80
C LEU A 250 -19.45 16.43 1.07
N VAL A 251 -19.32 15.87 2.28
CA VAL A 251 -18.22 14.96 2.62
C VAL A 251 -18.30 13.68 1.78
N GLN A 252 -19.48 13.07 1.66
CA GLN A 252 -19.68 11.86 0.85
C GLN A 252 -19.37 12.09 -0.63
N VAL A 253 -19.92 13.15 -1.24
CA VAL A 253 -19.64 13.51 -2.64
C VAL A 253 -18.16 13.83 -2.84
N GLY A 254 -17.56 14.59 -1.92
CA GLY A 254 -16.13 14.89 -1.96
C GLY A 254 -15.25 13.64 -1.92
N LEU A 255 -15.61 12.66 -1.08
CA LEU A 255 -14.93 11.37 -1.02
C LEU A 255 -15.14 10.56 -2.31
N CYS A 256 -16.36 10.50 -2.85
CA CYS A 256 -16.62 9.81 -4.13
C CYS A 256 -15.80 10.41 -5.27
N ILE A 257 -15.73 11.74 -5.37
CA ILE A 257 -14.90 12.45 -6.36
C ILE A 257 -13.42 12.11 -6.14
N ASN A 258 -12.94 12.16 -4.90
CA ASN A 258 -11.55 11.83 -4.58
C ASN A 258 -11.22 10.39 -5.01
N LEU A 259 -12.05 9.41 -4.66
CA LEU A 259 -11.81 8.01 -5.00
C LEU A 259 -11.92 7.74 -6.49
N PHE A 260 -12.82 8.43 -7.20
CA PHE A 260 -12.93 8.34 -8.65
C PHE A 260 -11.63 8.79 -9.34
N PHE A 261 -10.99 9.86 -8.88
CA PHE A 261 -9.71 10.32 -9.41
C PHE A 261 -8.50 9.51 -8.92
N THR A 262 -8.58 8.93 -7.72
CA THR A 262 -7.53 8.05 -7.19
C THR A 262 -7.52 6.68 -7.86
N PHE A 263 -8.67 6.18 -8.35
CA PHE A 263 -8.79 4.86 -8.96
C PHE A 263 -7.85 4.64 -10.17
N PRO A 264 -7.79 5.54 -11.18
CA PRO A 264 -6.83 5.40 -12.28
C PRO A 264 -5.37 5.42 -11.82
N LEU A 265 -5.06 6.25 -10.82
CA LEU A 265 -3.70 6.37 -10.29
C LEU A 265 -3.23 5.07 -9.64
N MET A 266 -4.09 4.41 -8.87
CA MET A 266 -3.78 3.11 -8.24
C MET A 266 -3.75 1.95 -9.25
N MET A 267 -4.48 2.02 -10.37
CA MET A 267 -4.36 1.00 -11.42
C MET A 267 -3.13 1.15 -12.31
N ASN A 268 -2.44 2.30 -12.33
CA ASN A 268 -1.27 2.47 -13.19
C ASN A 268 -0.17 1.41 -12.98
N PRO A 269 0.25 1.09 -11.73
CA PRO A 269 1.20 0.00 -11.50
C PRO A 269 0.66 -1.37 -11.96
N VAL A 270 -0.66 -1.59 -11.85
CA VAL A 270 -1.29 -2.83 -12.32
C VAL A 270 -1.18 -2.94 -13.84
N TYR A 271 -1.53 -1.87 -14.56
CA TYR A 271 -1.42 -1.82 -16.02
C TYR A 271 0.03 -2.00 -16.47
N GLU A 272 0.98 -1.29 -15.85
CA GLU A 272 2.39 -1.38 -16.22
C GLU A 272 2.93 -2.80 -16.08
N VAL A 273 2.63 -3.49 -14.96
CA VAL A 273 3.09 -4.86 -14.73
C VAL A 273 2.45 -5.84 -15.73
N PHE A 274 1.15 -5.72 -15.99
CA PHE A 274 0.48 -6.59 -16.96
C PHE A 274 0.94 -6.32 -18.40
N GLU A 275 1.10 -5.06 -18.81
CA GLU A 275 1.61 -4.66 -20.15
C GLU A 275 3.02 -5.16 -20.35
N ARG A 276 3.87 -5.05 -19.32
CA ARG A 276 5.22 -5.59 -19.35
C ARG A 276 5.27 -7.12 -19.39
N ARG A 277 4.32 -7.80 -18.74
CA ARG A 277 4.30 -9.27 -18.67
C ARG A 277 3.75 -9.93 -19.92
N PHE A 278 2.70 -9.36 -20.51
CA PHE A 278 1.96 -9.99 -21.61
C PHE A 278 2.21 -9.33 -22.97
N TRP A 279 2.67 -8.08 -23.01
CA TRP A 279 2.71 -7.29 -24.24
C TRP A 279 4.04 -6.55 -24.47
N ASP A 280 5.14 -7.04 -23.88
CA ASP A 280 6.49 -6.43 -23.95
C ASP A 280 6.54 -4.95 -23.54
N GLY A 281 5.59 -4.51 -22.70
CA GLY A 281 5.47 -3.12 -22.24
C GLY A 281 4.79 -2.18 -23.24
N LYS A 282 4.17 -2.72 -24.30
CA LYS A 282 3.37 -1.92 -25.23
C LYS A 282 1.99 -1.64 -24.64
N TYR A 283 1.54 -0.40 -24.81
CA TYR A 283 0.21 0.05 -24.41
C TYR A 283 -0.89 -0.81 -25.05
N CYS A 284 -1.78 -1.37 -24.23
CA CYS A 284 -2.87 -2.21 -24.71
C CYS A 284 -4.20 -1.86 -24.02
N LEU A 285 -5.03 -1.05 -24.71
CA LEU A 285 -6.31 -0.56 -24.19
C LEU A 285 -7.24 -1.70 -23.74
N TRP A 286 -7.36 -2.76 -24.54
CA TRP A 286 -8.24 -3.90 -24.25
C TRP A 286 -7.91 -4.57 -22.91
N MET A 287 -6.62 -4.71 -22.59
CA MET A 287 -6.20 -5.31 -21.34
C MET A 287 -6.52 -4.42 -20.14
N ARG A 288 -6.39 -3.09 -20.28
CA ARG A 288 -6.82 -2.15 -19.23
C ARG A 288 -8.32 -2.27 -18.95
N TRP A 289 -9.15 -2.32 -20.00
CA TRP A 289 -10.61 -2.55 -19.86
C TRP A 289 -10.91 -3.88 -19.15
N MET A 290 -10.24 -4.96 -19.55
CA MET A 290 -10.42 -6.27 -18.92
C MET A 290 -10.04 -6.27 -17.44
N LEU A 291 -8.95 -5.59 -17.06
CA LEU A 291 -8.52 -5.47 -15.67
C LEU A 291 -9.52 -4.65 -14.84
N VAL A 292 -10.04 -3.54 -15.37
CA VAL A 292 -11.10 -2.76 -14.69
C VAL A 292 -12.36 -3.58 -14.51
N LEU A 293 -12.77 -4.33 -15.54
CA LEU A 293 -13.93 -5.22 -15.47
C LEU A 293 -13.73 -6.34 -14.43
N ALA A 294 -12.55 -6.95 -14.38
CA ALA A 294 -12.24 -7.99 -13.41
C ALA A 294 -12.29 -7.47 -11.97
N VAL A 295 -11.67 -6.32 -11.69
CA VAL A 295 -11.71 -5.67 -10.37
C VAL A 295 -13.15 -5.27 -10.00
N SER A 296 -13.92 -4.74 -10.96
CA SER A 296 -15.32 -4.39 -10.74
C SER A 296 -16.19 -5.61 -10.43
N LEU A 297 -15.95 -6.74 -11.11
CA LEU A 297 -16.66 -7.98 -10.85
C LEU A 297 -16.38 -8.50 -9.44
N VAL A 298 -15.11 -8.46 -9.00
CA VAL A 298 -14.75 -8.84 -7.62
C VAL A 298 -15.46 -7.95 -6.60
N ALA A 299 -15.55 -6.64 -6.84
CA ALA A 299 -16.22 -5.70 -5.95
C ALA A 299 -17.71 -6.02 -5.74
N LEU A 300 -18.39 -6.64 -6.72
CA LEU A 300 -19.80 -7.05 -6.59
C LEU A 300 -19.99 -8.28 -5.69
N PHE A 301 -18.96 -9.11 -5.52
CA PHE A 301 -19.02 -10.32 -4.69
C PHE A 301 -18.61 -10.08 -3.24
N VAL A 302 -18.09 -8.89 -2.91
CA VAL A 302 -17.65 -8.57 -1.55
C VAL A 302 -18.84 -8.10 -0.72
N PRO A 303 -19.24 -8.82 0.34
CA PRO A 303 -20.41 -8.48 1.13
C PRO A 303 -20.16 -7.33 2.12
N ASN A 304 -18.96 -7.24 2.69
CA ASN A 304 -18.60 -6.23 3.69
C ASN A 304 -17.26 -5.58 3.34
N PHE A 305 -17.19 -4.26 3.43
CA PHE A 305 -15.98 -3.50 3.10
C PHE A 305 -14.83 -3.79 4.07
N ALA A 306 -15.11 -3.76 5.38
CA ALA A 306 -14.08 -3.93 6.40
C ALA A 306 -13.47 -5.34 6.40
N ASP A 307 -14.27 -6.38 6.10
CA ASP A 307 -13.78 -7.76 6.03
C ASP A 307 -12.78 -7.90 4.87
N PHE A 308 -13.07 -7.25 3.74
CA PHE A 308 -12.19 -7.21 2.58
C PHE A 308 -10.89 -6.42 2.86
N LEU A 309 -10.97 -5.28 3.57
CA LEU A 309 -9.77 -4.56 4.02
C LEU A 309 -8.87 -5.44 4.89
N SER A 310 -9.47 -6.19 5.82
CA SER A 310 -8.75 -7.13 6.69
C SER A 310 -8.04 -8.21 5.88
N LEU A 311 -8.71 -8.78 4.87
CA LEU A 311 -8.15 -9.79 4.00
C LEU A 311 -6.96 -9.26 3.18
N VAL A 312 -7.12 -8.13 2.49
CA VAL A 312 -6.05 -7.55 1.66
C VAL A 312 -4.87 -7.11 2.51
N GLY A 313 -5.14 -6.50 3.67
CA GLY A 313 -4.11 -6.02 4.59
C GLY A 313 -3.29 -7.13 5.24
N SER A 314 -3.96 -8.17 5.75
CA SER A 314 -3.31 -9.31 6.39
C SER A 314 -2.56 -10.19 5.39
N SER A 315 -3.03 -10.31 4.15
CA SER A 315 -2.34 -11.09 3.12
C SER A 315 -1.22 -10.28 2.46
N THR A 316 -1.57 -9.44 1.50
CA THR A 316 -0.63 -8.86 0.54
C THR A 316 0.19 -7.72 1.15
N CYS A 317 -0.46 -6.81 1.88
CA CYS A 317 0.21 -5.67 2.51
C CYS A 317 1.16 -6.12 3.63
N CYS A 318 0.83 -7.18 4.37
CA CYS A 318 1.72 -7.75 5.38
C CYS A 318 3.04 -8.27 4.76
N VAL A 319 2.94 -8.95 3.61
CA VAL A 319 4.12 -9.44 2.89
C VAL A 319 4.95 -8.29 2.32
N LEU A 320 4.31 -7.31 1.67
CA LEU A 320 4.98 -6.13 1.11
C LEU A 320 5.59 -5.20 2.17
N GLY A 321 4.90 -5.03 3.29
CA GLY A 321 5.26 -4.06 4.31
C GLY A 321 6.27 -4.58 5.32
N PHE A 322 6.25 -5.88 5.64
CA PHE A 322 7.07 -6.45 6.70
C PHE A 322 8.03 -7.53 6.19
N VAL A 323 7.52 -8.55 5.48
CA VAL A 323 8.30 -9.73 5.09
C VAL A 323 9.35 -9.40 4.05
N LEU A 324 8.96 -8.78 2.92
CA LEU A 324 9.86 -8.48 1.81
C LEU A 324 10.94 -7.44 2.17
N PRO A 325 10.64 -6.32 2.87
CA PRO A 325 11.67 -5.37 3.27
C PRO A 325 12.72 -5.97 4.21
N ALA A 326 12.29 -6.78 5.18
CA ALA A 326 13.20 -7.46 6.09
C ALA A 326 14.04 -8.54 5.38
N LEU A 327 13.43 -9.30 4.47
CA LEU A 327 14.15 -10.28 3.65
C LEU A 327 15.21 -9.62 2.76
N PHE A 328 14.87 -8.51 2.09
CA PHE A 328 15.80 -7.80 1.22
C PHE A 328 16.94 -7.16 2.01
N HIS A 329 16.67 -6.62 3.19
CA HIS A 329 17.71 -6.14 4.08
C HIS A 329 18.64 -7.28 4.55
N TYR A 330 18.07 -8.40 4.98
CA TYR A 330 18.85 -9.56 5.41
C TYR A 330 19.78 -10.07 4.30
N LEU A 331 19.26 -10.18 3.06
CA LEU A 331 20.05 -10.64 1.92
C LEU A 331 21.09 -9.62 1.45
N ALA A 332 20.77 -8.32 1.49
CA ALA A 332 21.70 -7.27 1.09
C ALA A 332 22.90 -7.11 2.04
N PHE A 333 22.74 -7.48 3.32
CA PHE A 333 23.78 -7.38 4.34
C PHE A 333 24.33 -8.73 4.81
N LYS A 334 23.99 -9.84 4.14
CA LYS A 334 24.26 -11.21 4.59
C LYS A 334 25.71 -11.44 5.06
N ASP A 335 26.68 -10.88 4.36
CA ASP A 335 28.11 -11.10 4.61
C ASP A 335 28.70 -10.20 5.72
N GLU A 336 28.01 -9.12 6.09
CA GLU A 336 28.50 -8.11 7.06
C GLU A 336 27.72 -8.10 8.38
N MET A 337 26.72 -8.97 8.52
CA MET A 337 25.71 -8.83 9.55
C MET A 337 26.05 -9.56 10.85
N ASN A 338 26.07 -8.79 11.95
CA ASN A 338 26.14 -9.34 13.30
C ASN A 338 24.89 -10.17 13.63
N TRP A 339 25.06 -11.24 14.41
CA TRP A 339 23.99 -12.16 14.85
C TRP A 339 22.74 -11.45 15.39
N ARG A 340 22.91 -10.35 16.15
CA ARG A 340 21.79 -9.56 16.70
C ARG A 340 20.93 -8.88 15.63
N ARG A 341 21.55 -8.40 14.54
CA ARG A 341 20.83 -7.76 13.43
C ARG A 341 20.15 -8.80 12.56
N ALA A 342 20.85 -9.91 12.30
CA ALA A 342 20.30 -11.07 11.62
C ALA A 342 19.06 -11.63 12.34
N SER A 343 19.13 -11.82 13.67
CA SER A 343 18.00 -12.30 14.46
C SER A 343 16.83 -11.31 14.49
N ALA A 344 17.10 -10.00 14.45
CA ALA A 344 16.05 -8.99 14.41
C ALA A 344 15.29 -9.01 13.07
N ASP A 345 16.00 -9.13 11.94
CA ASP A 345 15.37 -9.20 10.62
C ASP A 345 14.58 -10.51 10.45
N VAL A 346 15.16 -11.64 10.86
CA VAL A 346 14.47 -12.94 10.89
C VAL A 346 13.25 -12.90 11.82
N GLY A 347 13.35 -12.21 12.95
CA GLY A 347 12.22 -11.99 13.86
C GLY A 347 11.07 -11.22 13.21
N ILE A 348 11.37 -10.16 12.44
CA ILE A 348 10.36 -9.39 11.69
C ILE A 348 9.74 -10.25 10.58
N ILE A 349 10.53 -11.07 9.88
CA ILE A 349 10.02 -12.01 8.86
C ILE A 349 9.06 -13.01 9.50
N ALA A 350 9.48 -13.67 10.58
CA ALA A 350 8.67 -14.66 11.29
C ALA A 350 7.38 -14.04 11.83
N LEU A 351 7.47 -12.84 12.42
CA LEU A 351 6.32 -12.09 12.89
C LEU A 351 5.38 -11.73 11.73
N GLY A 352 5.89 -11.19 10.63
CA GLY A 352 5.08 -10.85 9.46
C GLY A 352 4.36 -12.05 8.86
N VAL A 353 5.06 -13.19 8.70
CA VAL A 353 4.44 -14.43 8.23
C VAL A 353 3.37 -14.92 9.21
N PHE A 354 3.65 -14.91 10.52
CA PHE A 354 2.67 -15.31 11.53
C PHE A 354 1.42 -14.42 11.48
N LEU A 355 1.59 -13.09 11.52
CA LEU A 355 0.51 -12.12 11.47
C LEU A 355 -0.29 -12.22 10.16
N GLY A 356 0.40 -12.48 9.05
CA GLY A 356 -0.25 -12.62 7.75
C GLY A 356 -1.06 -13.89 7.63
N VAL A 357 -0.54 -15.03 8.09
CA VAL A 357 -1.27 -16.32 8.09
C VAL A 357 -2.45 -16.28 9.04
N THR A 358 -2.26 -15.84 10.29
CA THR A 358 -3.38 -15.77 11.26
C THR A 358 -4.42 -14.73 10.85
N GLY A 359 -3.99 -13.55 10.40
CA GLY A 359 -4.89 -12.50 9.92
C GLY A 359 -5.70 -12.95 8.71
N THR A 360 -5.06 -13.56 7.72
CA THR A 360 -5.75 -14.09 6.53
C THR A 360 -6.74 -15.19 6.92
N TRP A 361 -6.34 -16.09 7.83
CA TRP A 361 -7.22 -17.15 8.32
C TRP A 361 -8.48 -16.59 8.99
N TYR A 362 -8.34 -15.63 9.92
CA TYR A 362 -9.49 -15.03 10.59
C TYR A 362 -10.34 -14.15 9.65
N ALA A 363 -9.73 -13.45 8.69
CA ALA A 363 -10.47 -12.69 7.68
C ALA A 363 -11.31 -13.61 6.79
N LEU A 364 -10.76 -14.76 6.36
CA LEU A 364 -11.51 -15.74 5.58
C LEU A 364 -12.63 -16.39 6.40
N LEU A 365 -12.37 -16.73 7.67
CA LEU A 365 -13.41 -17.26 8.56
C LEU A 365 -14.58 -16.29 8.70
N GLU A 366 -14.32 -14.99 8.84
CA GLU A 366 -15.37 -13.98 8.95
C GLU A 366 -16.16 -13.82 7.64
N ILE A 367 -15.47 -13.84 6.50
CA ILE A 367 -16.10 -13.74 5.17
C ILE A 367 -16.99 -14.95 4.88
N PHE A 368 -16.59 -16.15 5.30
CA PHE A 368 -17.33 -17.39 5.07
C PHE A 368 -18.32 -17.76 6.19
N SER A 369 -18.16 -17.19 7.40
CA SER A 369 -19.19 -17.30 8.42
C SER A 369 -20.38 -16.47 7.94
N VAL A 370 -21.34 -17.16 7.31
CA VAL A 370 -22.63 -16.59 6.92
C VAL A 370 -23.22 -15.90 8.15
N LYS A 371 -23.18 -14.56 8.17
CA LYS A 371 -24.01 -13.78 9.09
C LYS A 371 -25.44 -13.95 8.58
N GLU A 372 -26.18 -14.87 9.20
CA GLU A 372 -27.64 -14.84 9.06
C GLU A 372 -28.10 -13.45 9.51
N GLN A 373 -28.93 -12.86 8.65
CA GLN A 373 -29.21 -11.42 8.48
C GLN A 373 -29.56 -10.65 9.75
#